data_AF-A0AAU9RDJ1-F1
#
_entry.id   AF-A0AAU9RDJ1-F1
#
_cell.length_a   1.000
_cell.length_b   1.000
_cell.length_c   1.000
_cell.angle_alpha   90.00
_cell.angle_beta   90.00
_cell.angle_gamma   90.00
#
_symmetry.space_group_name_H-M   'P 1'
#
loop_
_entity.id
_entity.type
_entity.pdbx_description
1 polymer ?
#
loop_
_entity_poly.entity_id
_entity_poly.type
_entity_poly.pdbx_seq_one_letter_code
_entity_poly.pdbx_strand_id
1 'polypeptide(L)'
;MNILRKMAKWSIVKRIPVYGGSFTSMKHMVLAPAELSWSCSFSAMHSLINTGEEDEELLKKTADNSETGSKFISKIDYTKLVEKYRRDGNLSAADDLLQSLQDKNVCLPVSVFESLLAAAGEQSDMKLSCRAFRELLMQAGKPLSSDCYLNLARAFINTDDCIHLLSLLKEVAESSLPCRLIVINRTILAFAESRQIDKVLMILEQMREWECKPDVITYNSVLDILGRAGLVNEMLRLLSSMKEDCDVSLNIITYNTVINGLRKACRFDMCLVLYNEMVQRGIEPDLLSYTAVIDSLGRSGNIKESLRLFDEMKQRGIRPSVYVYRALIDCLKKSGEFQRALQLSDELKNSSSLDLAGPQDFKRHLRPPYRR
;
A
#
# COMPACT_ATOMS: atom_id res chain seq x y z
N MET A 1 18.31 -0.14 -20.69
CA MET A 1 18.97 -1.46 -20.89
C MET A 1 19.56 -2.10 -19.63
N ASN A 2 19.86 -1.36 -18.53
CA ASN A 2 20.42 -1.97 -17.32
C ASN A 2 19.41 -2.62 -16.35
N ILE A 3 18.13 -2.25 -16.40
CA ILE A 3 17.07 -2.86 -15.56
C ILE A 3 16.73 -4.28 -16.02
N LEU A 4 16.64 -4.50 -17.34
CA LEU A 4 16.41 -5.83 -17.93
C LEU A 4 17.55 -6.83 -17.66
N ARG A 5 18.80 -6.37 -17.52
CA ARG A 5 19.94 -7.25 -17.16
C ARG A 5 19.93 -7.67 -15.68
N LYS A 6 19.37 -6.86 -14.77
CA LYS A 6 19.15 -7.26 -13.37
C LYS A 6 17.96 -8.23 -13.24
N MET A 7 16.88 -8.01 -14.01
CA MET A 7 15.73 -8.92 -14.06
C MET A 7 16.07 -10.30 -14.68
N ALA A 8 16.93 -10.34 -15.70
CA ALA A 8 17.34 -11.60 -16.32
C ALA A 8 18.09 -12.56 -15.37
N LYS A 9 18.78 -12.04 -14.33
CA LYS A 9 19.43 -12.86 -13.30
C LYS A 9 18.43 -13.60 -12.41
N TRP A 10 17.22 -13.08 -12.22
CA TRP A 10 16.20 -13.68 -11.36
C TRP A 10 15.43 -14.80 -12.08
N SER A 11 15.29 -14.71 -13.41
CA SER A 11 14.71 -15.79 -14.24
C SER A 11 15.57 -17.05 -14.37
N ILE A 12 16.83 -17.05 -13.93
CA ILE A 12 17.77 -18.19 -14.06
C ILE A 12 17.74 -19.11 -12.83
N VAL A 13 17.17 -18.70 -11.69
CA VAL A 13 16.99 -19.58 -10.51
C VAL A 13 15.66 -20.34 -10.60
N LYS A 14 15.40 -20.96 -11.76
CA LYS A 14 14.36 -21.98 -11.91
C LYS A 14 15.00 -23.35 -11.71
N ARG A 15 14.83 -23.94 -10.52
CA ARG A 15 14.72 -25.38 -10.24
C ARG A 15 14.73 -25.60 -8.72
N ILE A 16 13.55 -25.69 -8.14
CA ILE A 16 13.34 -26.45 -6.91
C ILE A 16 12.54 -27.70 -7.35
N PRO A 17 13.00 -28.92 -7.05
CA PRO A 17 12.37 -30.13 -7.57
C PRO A 17 10.98 -30.34 -6.95
N VAL A 18 9.99 -30.53 -7.81
CA VAL A 18 8.63 -30.99 -7.48
C VAL A 18 8.71 -32.49 -7.22
N TYR A 19 8.44 -32.93 -5.98
CA TYR A 19 8.09 -34.32 -5.73
C TYR A 19 6.58 -34.48 -5.99
N GLY A 20 6.28 -35.29 -7.00
CA GLY A 20 4.92 -35.62 -7.41
C GLY A 20 4.26 -36.65 -6.50
N GLY A 21 2.95 -36.47 -6.31
CA GLY A 21 2.01 -37.46 -5.79
C GLY A 21 0.61 -37.03 -6.22
N SER A 22 -0.07 -37.86 -6.99
CA SER A 22 -1.35 -37.57 -7.64
C SER A 22 -2.53 -38.32 -6.98
N PHE A 23 -3.74 -37.88 -7.37
CA PHE A 23 -5.06 -38.53 -7.26
C PHE A 23 -5.88 -38.44 -5.95
N THR A 24 -6.95 -37.64 -6.05
CA THR A 24 -8.36 -37.94 -5.68
C THR A 24 -8.66 -39.04 -4.65
N SER A 25 -9.33 -38.70 -3.55
CA SER A 25 -10.63 -39.29 -3.17
C SER A 25 -11.20 -38.65 -1.88
N MET A 26 -12.52 -38.79 -1.71
CA MET A 26 -13.34 -38.61 -0.50
C MET A 26 -13.93 -37.23 -0.18
N LYS A 27 -15.07 -36.96 -0.86
CA LYS A 27 -16.29 -36.43 -0.23
C LYS A 27 -16.77 -37.40 0.87
N HIS A 28 -17.41 -36.82 1.90
CA HIS A 28 -18.12 -37.42 3.05
C HIS A 28 -17.30 -37.69 4.32
N MET A 29 -17.35 -36.77 5.29
CA MET A 29 -18.01 -37.04 6.57
C MET A 29 -18.29 -35.74 7.34
N VAL A 30 -19.50 -35.67 7.87
CA VAL A 30 -20.08 -34.56 8.65
C VAL A 30 -19.99 -34.92 10.14
N LEU A 31 -19.70 -33.90 10.97
CA LEU A 31 -19.82 -33.79 12.45
C LEU A 31 -18.83 -34.54 13.37
N ALA A 32 -17.90 -33.80 13.99
CA ALA A 32 -17.92 -33.41 15.42
C ALA A 32 -16.59 -32.71 15.82
N PRO A 33 -16.59 -31.78 16.79
CA PRO A 33 -15.43 -30.98 17.17
C PRO A 33 -14.49 -31.76 18.09
N ALA A 34 -13.20 -31.81 17.79
CA ALA A 34 -12.18 -32.33 18.68
C ALA A 34 -10.97 -31.40 18.68
N GLU A 35 -10.68 -30.94 19.89
CA GLU A 35 -9.51 -30.17 20.30
C GLU A 35 -8.19 -30.93 20.05
N LEU A 36 -7.09 -30.17 20.23
CA LEU A 36 -5.67 -30.53 20.36
C LEU A 36 -4.91 -30.57 19.01
N SER A 37 -3.78 -29.86 18.82
CA SER A 37 -2.78 -29.43 19.79
C SER A 37 -1.96 -28.22 19.28
N TRP A 38 -2.05 -27.09 19.98
CA TRP A 38 -1.00 -26.07 20.03
C TRP A 38 -0.74 -25.76 21.51
N SER A 39 -0.33 -26.78 22.26
CA SER A 39 0.04 -26.65 23.67
C SER A 39 1.53 -26.97 23.82
N CYS A 40 2.30 -25.93 24.15
CA CYS A 40 3.71 -25.99 24.51
C CYS A 40 3.95 -27.05 25.60
N SER A 41 4.85 -28.00 25.32
CA SER A 41 5.40 -28.94 26.30
C SER A 41 6.80 -28.46 26.69
N PHE A 42 7.04 -28.18 27.96
CA PHE A 42 8.34 -27.72 28.48
C PHE A 42 9.05 -28.85 29.22
N SER A 43 10.32 -29.11 28.89
CA SER A 43 11.26 -29.80 29.78
C SER A 43 12.70 -29.37 29.54
N ALA A 44 13.39 -29.14 30.66
CA ALA A 44 14.84 -29.16 30.89
C ALA A 44 15.69 -27.87 30.68
N MET A 45 16.31 -27.49 31.80
CA MET A 45 17.36 -26.48 32.06
C MET A 45 18.70 -26.83 31.40
N HIS A 46 19.54 -25.82 31.07
CA HIS A 46 20.79 -25.49 31.79
C HIS A 46 21.59 -24.36 31.09
N SER A 47 22.07 -23.39 31.92
CA SER A 47 23.44 -22.80 32.01
C SER A 47 24.10 -22.22 30.73
N LEU A 48 24.79 -21.08 30.64
CA LEU A 48 25.61 -20.22 31.52
C LEU A 48 26.23 -19.18 30.51
N ILE A 49 26.26 -17.84 30.67
CA ILE A 49 27.30 -17.01 31.33
C ILE A 49 27.08 -15.53 30.90
N ASN A 50 27.09 -14.64 31.89
CA ASN A 50 27.57 -13.23 32.05
C ASN A 50 27.74 -12.32 30.80
N THR A 51 27.38 -11.03 30.78
CA THR A 51 27.52 -9.95 31.80
C THR A 51 26.58 -8.75 31.50
N GLY A 52 25.95 -8.14 32.52
CA GLY A 52 25.29 -6.82 32.43
C GLY A 52 24.10 -6.64 33.40
N GLU A 53 24.37 -6.32 34.66
CA GLU A 53 23.70 -6.94 35.83
C GLU A 53 22.52 -6.22 36.54
N GLU A 54 22.09 -4.98 36.31
CA GLU A 54 21.11 -4.42 37.29
C GLU A 54 19.61 -4.43 36.87
N ASP A 55 19.26 -4.19 35.61
CA ASP A 55 17.85 -4.30 35.17
C ASP A 55 17.51 -5.68 34.56
N GLU A 56 18.50 -6.33 33.93
CA GLU A 56 18.36 -7.64 33.29
C GLU A 56 18.39 -8.79 34.31
N GLU A 57 19.13 -8.64 35.41
CA GLU A 57 19.21 -9.65 36.47
C GLU A 57 17.93 -9.67 37.32
N LEU A 58 17.22 -8.55 37.45
CA LEU A 58 15.89 -8.47 38.09
C LEU A 58 14.80 -9.12 37.21
N LEU A 59 14.88 -8.95 35.90
CA LEU A 59 14.03 -9.64 34.91
C LEU A 59 14.30 -11.14 34.82
N LYS A 60 15.56 -11.57 35.01
CA LYS A 60 15.96 -12.99 35.08
C LYS A 60 15.60 -13.62 36.44
N LYS A 61 15.80 -12.92 37.57
CA LYS A 61 15.48 -13.39 38.94
C LYS A 61 13.97 -13.48 39.20
N THR A 62 13.13 -12.71 38.51
CA THR A 62 11.66 -12.77 38.67
C THR A 62 11.00 -13.86 37.83
N ALA A 63 11.77 -14.60 37.03
CA ALA A 63 11.30 -15.78 36.30
C ALA A 63 11.56 -17.10 37.07
N ASP A 64 12.04 -17.04 38.31
CA ASP A 64 12.09 -18.18 39.22
C ASP A 64 10.76 -18.29 39.99
N ASN A 65 10.01 -19.34 39.66
CA ASN A 65 8.72 -19.80 40.19
C ASN A 65 8.40 -19.39 41.64
N SER A 66 7.91 -18.17 41.79
CA SER A 66 7.23 -17.68 42.98
C SER A 66 6.03 -16.85 42.52
N GLU A 67 4.90 -16.92 43.22
CA GLU A 67 3.71 -16.07 42.95
C GLU A 67 4.04 -14.56 42.89
N THR A 68 5.21 -14.17 43.40
CA THR A 68 5.81 -12.84 43.33
C THR A 68 6.40 -12.47 41.95
N GLY A 69 6.94 -13.43 41.19
CA GLY A 69 7.55 -13.20 39.87
C GLY A 69 6.53 -12.87 38.78
N SER A 70 5.42 -13.62 38.73
CA SER A 70 4.28 -13.36 37.83
C SER A 70 3.66 -11.96 38.05
N LYS A 71 3.57 -11.50 39.31
CA LYS A 71 3.13 -10.14 39.68
C LYS A 71 4.10 -9.03 39.27
N PHE A 72 5.39 -9.33 39.15
CA PHE A 72 6.42 -8.38 38.71
C PHE A 72 6.46 -8.26 37.19
N ILE A 73 6.40 -9.39 36.48
CA ILE A 73 6.34 -9.46 35.01
C ILE A 73 5.15 -8.67 34.46
N SER A 74 3.98 -8.73 35.11
CA SER A 74 2.81 -7.93 34.73
C SER A 74 2.95 -6.41 34.95
N LYS A 75 3.97 -5.98 35.70
CA LYS A 75 4.19 -4.58 36.10
C LYS A 75 5.24 -3.87 35.24
N ILE A 76 5.93 -4.62 34.39
CA ILE A 76 7.00 -4.11 33.53
C ILE A 76 6.37 -3.51 32.27
N ASP A 77 6.68 -2.24 32.05
CA ASP A 77 6.30 -1.54 30.83
C ASP A 77 7.30 -1.91 29.73
N TYR A 78 7.05 -3.06 29.08
CA TYR A 78 7.89 -3.60 28.00
C TYR A 78 8.07 -2.62 26.84
N THR A 79 7.13 -1.69 26.64
CA THR A 79 7.25 -0.61 25.66
C THR A 79 8.39 0.35 26.02
N LYS A 80 8.52 0.72 27.30
CA LYS A 80 9.66 1.54 27.77
C LYS A 80 10.99 0.80 27.69
N LEU A 81 10.96 -0.52 27.84
CA LEU A 81 12.15 -1.36 27.69
C LEU A 81 12.65 -1.32 26.24
N VAL A 82 11.76 -1.50 25.26
CA VAL A 82 12.08 -1.36 23.83
C VAL A 82 12.64 0.03 23.52
N GLU A 83 12.04 1.09 24.08
CA GLU A 83 12.57 2.46 23.92
C GLU A 83 13.95 2.66 24.54
N LYS A 84 14.25 1.99 25.66
CA LYS A 84 15.58 2.02 26.29
C LYS A 84 16.61 1.37 25.37
N TYR A 85 16.37 0.13 24.94
CA TYR A 85 17.27 -0.57 24.01
C TYR A 85 17.41 0.15 22.66
N ARG A 86 16.35 0.85 22.21
CA ARG A 86 16.42 1.72 21.03
C ARG A 86 17.41 2.87 21.22
N ARG A 87 17.38 3.57 22.37
CA ARG A 87 18.35 4.63 22.70
C ARG A 87 19.77 4.10 22.80
N ASP A 88 19.92 2.90 23.32
CA ASP A 88 21.23 2.25 23.50
C ASP A 88 21.75 1.61 22.18
N GLY A 89 20.98 1.66 21.10
CA GLY A 89 21.35 1.13 19.79
C GLY A 89 21.44 -0.41 19.73
N ASN A 90 20.93 -1.11 20.74
CA ASN A 90 21.02 -2.55 20.87
C ASN A 90 19.65 -3.22 20.74
N LEU A 91 19.00 -2.98 19.60
CA LEU A 91 17.65 -3.47 19.34
C LEU A 91 17.59 -5.00 19.20
N SER A 92 18.69 -5.65 18.82
CA SER A 92 18.82 -7.12 18.78
C SER A 92 18.69 -7.73 20.18
N ALA A 93 19.33 -7.14 21.20
CA ALA A 93 19.21 -7.65 22.57
C ALA A 93 17.78 -7.50 23.11
N ALA A 94 17.06 -6.44 22.71
CA ALA A 94 15.64 -6.30 23.04
C ALA A 94 14.82 -7.44 22.43
N ASP A 95 15.06 -7.76 21.16
CA ASP A 95 14.39 -8.85 20.45
C ASP A 95 14.68 -10.21 21.09
N ASP A 96 15.95 -10.51 21.40
CA ASP A 96 16.36 -11.74 22.08
C ASP A 96 15.68 -11.89 23.45
N LEU A 97 15.57 -10.79 24.19
CA LEU A 97 14.87 -10.76 25.48
C LEU A 97 13.37 -11.01 25.31
N LEU A 98 12.71 -10.33 24.37
CA LEU A 98 11.29 -10.53 24.09
C LEU A 98 11.00 -11.95 23.63
N GLN A 99 11.87 -12.53 22.79
CA GLN A 99 11.78 -13.91 22.37
C GLN A 99 11.94 -14.88 23.56
N SER A 100 12.91 -14.64 24.45
CA SER A 100 13.07 -15.45 25.67
C SER A 100 11.86 -15.40 26.60
N LEU A 101 11.11 -14.29 26.59
CA LEU A 101 9.86 -14.13 27.34
C LEU A 101 8.71 -14.88 26.66
N GLN A 102 8.61 -14.82 25.33
CA GLN A 102 7.64 -15.61 24.56
C GLN A 102 7.88 -17.11 24.73
N ASP A 103 9.14 -17.56 24.69
CA ASP A 103 9.52 -18.96 24.93
C ASP A 103 9.09 -19.41 26.33
N LYS A 104 9.14 -18.51 27.32
CA LYS A 104 8.63 -18.74 28.68
C LYS A 104 7.10 -18.61 28.79
N ASN A 105 6.37 -18.56 27.67
CA ASN A 105 4.92 -18.38 27.57
C ASN A 105 4.39 -17.07 28.20
N VAL A 106 5.19 -16.01 28.24
CA VAL A 106 4.72 -14.68 28.66
C VAL A 106 3.96 -14.04 27.49
N CYS A 107 2.68 -13.72 27.71
CA CYS A 107 1.87 -13.01 26.73
C CYS A 107 2.25 -11.53 26.71
N LEU A 108 2.95 -11.11 25.64
CA LEU A 108 3.34 -9.73 25.43
C LEU A 108 2.21 -8.96 24.73
N PRO A 109 1.91 -7.71 25.14
CA PRO A 109 0.87 -6.94 24.49
C PRO A 109 1.30 -6.47 23.09
N VAL A 110 0.33 -6.35 22.19
CA VAL A 110 0.50 -5.88 20.80
C VAL A 110 1.30 -4.58 20.71
N SER A 111 1.12 -3.67 21.68
CA SER A 111 1.85 -2.39 21.76
C SER A 111 3.37 -2.54 21.80
N VAL A 112 3.88 -3.63 22.36
CA VAL A 112 5.33 -3.90 22.44
C VAL A 112 5.88 -4.15 21.04
N PHE A 113 5.18 -4.97 20.24
CA PHE A 113 5.59 -5.27 18.87
C PHE A 113 5.37 -4.08 17.94
N GLU A 114 4.39 -3.21 18.19
CA GLU A 114 4.24 -1.93 17.47
C GLU A 114 5.45 -1.02 17.72
N SER A 115 5.88 -0.88 18.98
CA SER A 115 7.07 -0.11 19.33
C SER A 115 8.36 -0.74 18.80
N LEU A 116 8.48 -2.06 18.84
CA LEU A 116 9.63 -2.78 18.27
C LEU A 116 9.71 -2.58 16.75
N LEU A 117 8.58 -2.68 16.05
CA LEU A 117 8.50 -2.43 14.62
C LEU A 117 8.84 -0.98 14.27
N ALA A 118 8.38 -0.01 15.06
CA ALA A 118 8.73 1.39 14.88
C ALA A 118 10.24 1.62 15.03
N ALA A 119 10.84 1.09 16.10
CA ALA A 119 12.27 1.18 16.36
C ALA A 119 13.11 0.49 15.27
N ALA A 120 12.73 -0.71 14.86
CA ALA A 120 13.42 -1.47 13.80
C ALA A 120 13.31 -0.78 12.44
N GLY A 121 12.15 -0.18 12.14
CA GLY A 121 11.93 0.61 10.94
C GLY A 121 12.83 1.85 10.86
N GLU A 122 13.06 2.54 11.99
CA GLU A 122 14.01 3.67 12.06
C GLU A 122 15.46 3.23 11.82
N GLN A 123 15.86 2.08 12.38
CA GLN A 123 17.22 1.54 12.24
C GLN A 123 17.45 0.82 10.91
N SER A 124 16.44 0.75 10.03
CA SER A 124 16.49 -0.02 8.78
C SER A 124 16.79 -1.51 8.98
N ASP A 125 16.39 -2.09 10.12
CA ASP A 125 16.57 -3.52 10.40
C ASP A 125 15.44 -4.33 9.78
N MET A 126 15.66 -4.79 8.54
CA MET A 126 14.70 -5.57 7.79
C MET A 126 14.28 -6.88 8.48
N LYS A 127 15.20 -7.56 9.17
CA LYS A 127 14.92 -8.88 9.76
C LYS A 127 14.03 -8.74 10.98
N LEU A 128 14.39 -7.79 11.85
CA LEU A 128 13.63 -7.50 13.04
C LEU A 128 12.26 -6.93 12.71
N SER A 129 12.16 -6.03 11.72
CA SER A 129 10.87 -5.51 11.26
C SER A 129 9.96 -6.61 10.71
N CYS A 130 10.48 -7.57 9.93
CA CYS A 130 9.67 -8.69 9.44
C CYS A 130 9.17 -9.58 10.58
N ARG A 131 10.02 -9.84 11.60
CA ARG A 131 9.65 -10.64 12.77
C ARG A 131 8.58 -9.95 13.59
N ALA A 132 8.80 -8.70 13.99
CA ALA A 132 7.84 -7.91 14.74
C ALA A 132 6.49 -7.79 14.01
N PHE A 133 6.52 -7.59 12.69
CA PHE A 133 5.31 -7.54 11.87
C PHE A 133 4.59 -8.89 11.80
N ARG A 134 5.33 -10.01 11.72
CA ARG A 134 4.73 -11.37 11.78
C ARG A 134 4.01 -11.59 13.11
N GLU A 135 4.64 -11.25 14.23
CA GLU A 135 4.04 -11.36 15.56
C GLU A 135 2.76 -10.52 15.67
N LEU A 136 2.80 -9.28 15.17
CA LEU A 136 1.63 -8.41 15.10
C LEU A 136 0.48 -9.04 14.32
N LEU A 137 0.76 -9.65 13.15
CA LEU A 137 -0.28 -10.32 12.36
C LEU A 137 -0.89 -11.53 13.07
N MET A 138 -0.08 -12.28 13.84
CA MET A 138 -0.54 -13.48 14.56
C MET A 138 -1.39 -13.12 15.79
N GLN A 139 -1.06 -12.03 16.48
CA GLN A 139 -1.73 -11.62 17.71
C GLN A 139 -2.92 -10.67 17.45
N ALA A 140 -2.93 -9.96 16.32
CA ALA A 140 -3.98 -9.01 16.01
C ALA A 140 -5.25 -9.72 15.51
N GLY A 141 -6.27 -9.78 16.36
CA GLY A 141 -7.65 -10.15 15.96
C GLY A 141 -8.36 -9.11 15.08
N LYS A 142 -7.66 -8.05 14.63
CA LYS A 142 -8.15 -6.93 13.81
C LYS A 142 -7.09 -6.50 12.80
N PRO A 143 -7.45 -5.80 11.71
CA PRO A 143 -6.46 -5.23 10.78
C PRO A 143 -5.50 -4.27 11.51
N LEU A 144 -4.19 -4.39 11.20
CA LEU A 144 -3.14 -3.53 11.75
C LEU A 144 -3.34 -2.05 11.37
N SER A 145 -2.75 -1.15 12.18
CA SER A 145 -2.74 0.29 11.92
C SER A 145 -1.90 0.63 10.67
N SER A 146 -2.18 1.77 10.03
CA SER A 146 -1.41 2.25 8.87
C SER A 146 0.08 2.43 9.18
N ASP A 147 0.39 2.85 10.42
CA ASP A 147 1.76 3.10 10.86
C ASP A 147 2.60 1.81 10.89
N CYS A 148 1.99 0.65 11.18
CA CYS A 148 2.70 -0.63 11.11
C CYS A 148 3.23 -0.90 9.70
N TYR A 149 2.41 -0.71 8.66
CA TYR A 149 2.82 -0.94 7.27
C TYR A 149 3.87 0.07 6.83
N LEU A 150 3.76 1.34 7.27
CA LEU A 150 4.74 2.38 6.98
C LEU A 150 6.09 2.12 7.65
N ASN A 151 6.10 1.65 8.91
CA ASN A 151 7.31 1.29 9.62
C ASN A 151 7.98 0.06 8.99
N LEU A 152 7.19 -0.94 8.55
CA LEU A 152 7.70 -2.03 7.73
C LEU A 152 8.34 -1.50 6.44
N ALA A 153 7.65 -0.65 5.68
CA ALA A 153 8.20 -0.08 4.44
C ALA A 153 9.49 0.72 4.70
N ARG A 154 9.55 1.46 5.82
CA ARG A 154 10.72 2.24 6.26
C ARG A 154 11.95 1.36 6.45
N ALA A 155 11.78 0.18 7.05
CA ALA A 155 12.87 -0.78 7.26
C ALA A 155 13.56 -1.20 5.95
N PHE A 156 12.82 -1.15 4.85
CA PHE A 156 13.27 -1.52 3.51
C PHE A 156 13.60 -0.30 2.64
N ILE A 157 13.75 0.92 3.17
CA ILE A 157 14.07 2.09 2.33
C ILE A 157 15.48 1.98 1.73
N ASN A 158 16.46 1.64 2.57
CA ASN A 158 17.89 1.67 2.22
C ASN A 158 18.44 0.31 1.74
N THR A 159 17.63 -0.75 1.77
CA THR A 159 18.08 -2.11 1.45
C THR A 159 17.61 -2.55 0.06
N ASP A 160 18.53 -3.14 -0.71
CA ASP A 160 18.22 -3.77 -2.00
C ASP A 160 17.74 -5.23 -1.85
N ASP A 161 17.98 -5.86 -0.69
CA ASP A 161 17.56 -7.24 -0.42
C ASP A 161 16.08 -7.30 0.02
N CYS A 162 15.26 -7.95 -0.79
CA CYS A 162 13.83 -8.13 -0.54
C CYS A 162 13.43 -9.58 -0.24
N ILE A 163 14.40 -10.48 -0.04
CA ILE A 163 14.11 -11.91 0.20
C ILE A 163 13.23 -12.09 1.44
N HIS A 164 13.59 -11.40 2.54
CA HIS A 164 12.82 -11.45 3.78
C HIS A 164 11.40 -10.89 3.62
N LEU A 165 11.24 -9.81 2.85
CA LEU A 165 9.93 -9.23 2.54
C LEU A 165 9.07 -10.19 1.74
N LEU A 166 9.62 -10.78 0.68
CA LEU A 166 8.88 -11.74 -0.15
C LEU A 166 8.54 -13.02 0.62
N SER A 167 9.44 -13.52 1.46
CA SER A 167 9.16 -14.67 2.34
C SER A 167 7.99 -14.37 3.27
N LEU A 168 8.01 -13.22 3.95
CA LEU A 168 6.92 -12.79 4.83
C LEU A 168 5.60 -12.66 4.08
N LEU A 169 5.59 -12.01 2.91
CA LEU A 169 4.36 -11.83 2.14
C LEU A 169 3.85 -13.13 1.53
N LYS A 170 4.75 -14.07 1.18
CA LYS A 170 4.39 -15.42 0.78
C LYS A 170 3.70 -16.17 1.92
N GLU A 171 4.25 -16.13 3.12
CA GLU A 171 3.62 -16.71 4.32
C GLU A 171 2.22 -16.12 4.55
N VAL A 172 2.07 -14.80 4.42
CA VAL A 172 0.75 -14.13 4.52
C VAL A 172 -0.20 -14.60 3.42
N ALA A 173 0.27 -14.76 2.19
CA ALA A 173 -0.56 -15.17 1.06
C ALA A 173 -1.03 -16.62 1.18
N GLU A 174 -0.15 -17.53 1.62
CA GLU A 174 -0.41 -18.95 1.83
C GLU A 174 -1.18 -19.23 3.13
N SER A 175 -1.24 -18.27 4.05
CA SER A 175 -1.98 -18.40 5.29
C SER A 175 -3.50 -18.44 5.06
N SER A 176 -4.22 -19.08 5.99
CA SER A 176 -5.68 -19.05 6.08
C SER A 176 -6.23 -17.73 6.63
N LEU A 177 -5.40 -16.68 6.75
CA LEU A 177 -5.83 -15.39 7.29
C LEU A 177 -6.92 -14.79 6.39
N PRO A 178 -8.08 -14.38 6.95
CA PRO A 178 -9.16 -13.76 6.18
C PRO A 178 -8.75 -12.41 5.57
N CYS A 179 -7.67 -11.80 6.08
CA CYS A 179 -7.20 -10.48 5.69
C CYS A 179 -5.99 -10.48 4.74
N ARG A 180 -5.60 -11.63 4.15
CA ARG A 180 -4.36 -11.75 3.34
C ARG A 180 -4.21 -10.68 2.25
N LEU A 181 -5.28 -10.45 1.45
CA LEU A 181 -5.27 -9.45 0.38
C LEU A 181 -5.21 -8.02 0.94
N ILE A 182 -5.86 -7.76 2.08
CA ILE A 182 -5.82 -6.46 2.76
C ILE A 182 -4.39 -6.15 3.21
N VAL A 183 -3.71 -7.12 3.82
CA VAL A 183 -2.32 -6.96 4.28
C VAL A 183 -1.41 -6.66 3.10
N ILE A 184 -1.49 -7.45 2.01
CA ILE A 184 -0.67 -7.22 0.82
C ILE A 184 -0.96 -5.85 0.18
N ASN A 185 -2.24 -5.48 0.02
CA ASN A 185 -2.63 -4.19 -0.55
C ASN A 185 -2.13 -3.01 0.29
N ARG A 186 -2.20 -3.12 1.63
CA ARG A 186 -1.70 -2.10 2.55
C ARG A 186 -0.18 -2.00 2.54
N THR A 187 0.52 -3.14 2.43
CA THR A 187 1.98 -3.17 2.24
C THR A 187 2.36 -2.49 0.92
N ILE A 188 1.72 -2.84 -0.20
CA ILE A 188 1.93 -2.18 -1.50
C ILE A 188 1.71 -0.67 -1.39
N LEU A 189 0.63 -0.23 -0.72
CA LEU A 189 0.35 1.17 -0.51
C LEU A 189 1.47 1.86 0.30
N ALA A 190 1.93 1.25 1.39
CA ALA A 190 3.01 1.80 2.21
C ALA A 190 4.34 1.92 1.46
N PHE A 191 4.69 0.92 0.65
CA PHE A 191 5.87 0.99 -0.24
C PHE A 191 5.71 2.04 -1.34
N ALA A 192 4.49 2.20 -1.87
CA ALA A 192 4.16 3.24 -2.86
C ALA A 192 4.24 4.66 -2.26
N GLU A 193 3.78 4.86 -1.02
CA GLU A 193 3.92 6.11 -0.27
C GLU A 193 5.39 6.43 0.03
N SER A 194 6.19 5.38 0.30
CA SER A 194 7.65 5.46 0.48
C SER A 194 8.44 5.57 -0.83
N ARG A 195 7.76 5.68 -1.99
CA ARG A 195 8.35 5.79 -3.34
C ARG A 195 9.26 4.62 -3.76
N GLN A 196 9.08 3.44 -3.16
CA GLN A 196 9.84 2.23 -3.47
C GLN A 196 9.22 1.46 -4.63
N ILE A 197 9.34 2.00 -5.85
CA ILE A 197 8.67 1.49 -7.05
C ILE A 197 9.10 0.05 -7.38
N ASP A 198 10.40 -0.24 -7.31
CA ASP A 198 10.93 -1.57 -7.64
C ASP A 198 10.33 -2.65 -6.74
N LYS A 199 10.17 -2.35 -5.44
CA LYS A 199 9.57 -3.27 -4.46
C LYS A 199 8.07 -3.45 -4.72
N VAL A 200 7.36 -2.38 -5.06
CA VAL A 200 5.94 -2.44 -5.43
C VAL A 200 5.71 -3.34 -6.65
N LEU A 201 6.52 -3.17 -7.71
CA LEU A 201 6.41 -3.99 -8.93
C LEU A 201 6.76 -5.45 -8.66
N MET A 202 7.81 -5.70 -7.88
CA MET A 202 8.22 -7.04 -7.47
C MET A 202 7.12 -7.77 -6.69
N ILE A 203 6.46 -7.09 -5.72
CA ILE A 203 5.33 -7.68 -4.99
C ILE A 203 4.17 -7.99 -5.95
N LEU A 204 3.81 -7.06 -6.84
CA LEU A 204 2.73 -7.26 -7.81
C LEU A 204 2.98 -8.46 -8.74
N GLU A 205 4.22 -8.63 -9.21
CA GLU A 205 4.60 -9.78 -10.02
C GLU A 205 4.43 -11.09 -9.25
N GLN A 206 4.89 -11.11 -7.99
CA GLN A 206 4.90 -12.29 -7.14
C GLN A 206 3.49 -12.71 -6.67
N MET A 207 2.54 -11.77 -6.56
CA MET A 207 1.13 -12.07 -6.21
C MET A 207 0.49 -13.11 -7.14
N ARG A 208 0.90 -13.17 -8.41
CA ARG A 208 0.42 -14.18 -9.37
C ARG A 208 0.87 -15.59 -9.03
N GLU A 209 2.03 -15.74 -8.40
CA GLU A 209 2.57 -17.04 -7.98
C GLU A 209 1.96 -17.53 -6.67
N TRP A 210 1.48 -16.63 -5.81
CA TRP A 210 0.90 -16.97 -4.50
C TRP A 210 -0.60 -17.27 -4.53
N GLU A 211 -1.19 -17.48 -5.72
CA GLU A 211 -2.65 -17.62 -5.92
C GLU A 211 -3.49 -16.47 -5.32
N CYS A 212 -2.85 -15.33 -5.04
CA CYS A 212 -3.47 -14.15 -4.44
C CYS A 212 -3.63 -13.09 -5.52
N LYS A 213 -4.73 -13.17 -6.29
CA LYS A 213 -4.94 -12.30 -7.45
C LYS A 213 -5.01 -10.81 -7.05
N PRO A 214 -4.28 -9.92 -7.74
CA PRO A 214 -4.40 -8.48 -7.57
C PRO A 214 -5.83 -8.01 -7.83
N ASP A 215 -6.32 -7.06 -7.04
CA ASP A 215 -7.62 -6.44 -7.24
C ASP A 215 -7.49 -5.01 -7.79
N VAL A 216 -8.63 -4.34 -8.01
CA VAL A 216 -8.68 -2.97 -8.50
C VAL A 216 -7.91 -2.01 -7.58
N ILE A 217 -7.86 -2.28 -6.27
CA ILE A 217 -7.12 -1.46 -5.30
C ILE A 217 -5.62 -1.66 -5.51
N THR A 218 -5.16 -2.90 -5.67
CA THR A 218 -3.77 -3.22 -5.98
C THR A 218 -3.32 -2.47 -7.24
N TYR A 219 -4.04 -2.66 -8.35
CA TYR A 219 -3.68 -2.03 -9.63
C TYR A 219 -3.69 -0.51 -9.54
N ASN A 220 -4.71 0.10 -8.93
CA ASN A 220 -4.79 1.56 -8.82
C ASN A 220 -3.67 2.16 -7.97
N SER A 221 -3.24 1.47 -6.91
CA SER A 221 -2.08 1.89 -6.10
C SER A 221 -0.79 1.89 -6.91
N VAL A 222 -0.56 0.84 -7.70
CA VAL A 222 0.64 0.72 -8.55
C VAL A 222 0.61 1.74 -9.70
N LEU A 223 -0.53 1.89 -10.37
CA LEU A 223 -0.72 2.90 -11.42
C LEU A 223 -0.47 4.32 -10.90
N ASP A 224 -0.95 4.65 -9.70
CA ASP A 224 -0.76 5.98 -9.12
C ASP A 224 0.72 6.28 -8.85
N ILE A 225 1.48 5.34 -8.27
CA ILE A 225 2.91 5.56 -8.02
C ILE A 225 3.72 5.63 -9.32
N LEU A 226 3.44 4.78 -10.31
CA LEU A 226 4.07 4.85 -11.63
C LEU A 226 3.80 6.20 -12.32
N GLY A 227 2.56 6.68 -12.24
CA GLY A 227 2.17 7.99 -12.77
C GLY A 227 2.86 9.14 -12.05
N ARG A 228 2.96 9.11 -10.71
CA ARG A 228 3.69 10.12 -9.92
C ARG A 228 5.20 10.14 -10.22
N ALA A 229 5.77 8.98 -10.54
CA ALA A 229 7.18 8.83 -10.90
C ALA A 229 7.48 9.18 -12.37
N GLY A 230 6.47 9.42 -13.20
CA GLY A 230 6.65 9.67 -14.63
C GLY A 230 7.03 8.43 -15.44
N LEU A 231 6.89 7.22 -14.88
CA LEU A 231 7.16 5.95 -15.56
C LEU A 231 5.99 5.57 -16.48
N VAL A 232 5.73 6.41 -17.47
CA VAL A 232 4.53 6.33 -18.33
C VAL A 232 4.42 4.99 -19.05
N ASN A 233 5.52 4.47 -19.59
CA ASN A 233 5.49 3.21 -20.35
C ASN A 233 5.09 2.02 -19.45
N GLU A 234 5.63 1.96 -18.22
CA GLU A 234 5.24 0.93 -17.25
C GLU A 234 3.77 1.07 -16.85
N MET A 235 3.32 2.30 -16.58
CA MET A 235 1.93 2.58 -16.22
C MET A 235 0.96 2.12 -17.31
N LEU A 236 1.28 2.37 -18.58
CA LEU A 236 0.44 1.97 -19.71
C LEU A 236 0.47 0.46 -19.94
N ARG A 237 1.63 -0.20 -19.78
CA ARG A 237 1.72 -1.67 -19.83
C ARG A 237 0.86 -2.31 -18.75
N LEU A 238 0.93 -1.77 -17.53
CA LEU A 238 0.13 -2.25 -16.42
C LEU A 238 -1.38 -2.06 -16.69
N LEU A 239 -1.77 -0.89 -17.21
CA LEU A 239 -3.17 -0.63 -17.59
C LEU A 239 -3.64 -1.62 -18.67
N SER A 240 -2.82 -1.93 -19.68
CA SER A 240 -3.16 -2.94 -20.69
C SER A 240 -3.34 -4.33 -20.06
N SER A 241 -2.42 -4.75 -19.17
CA SER A 241 -2.57 -6.03 -18.47
C SER A 241 -3.83 -6.09 -17.60
N MET A 242 -4.22 -4.97 -16.97
CA MET A 242 -5.46 -4.87 -16.20
C MET A 242 -6.72 -4.94 -17.09
N LYS A 243 -6.64 -4.47 -18.34
CA LYS A 243 -7.73 -4.56 -19.32
C LYS A 243 -7.92 -5.98 -19.87
N GLU A 244 -6.85 -6.75 -19.92
CA GLU A 244 -6.85 -8.16 -20.36
C GLU A 244 -7.32 -9.10 -19.25
N ASP A 245 -7.24 -8.68 -17.98
CA ASP A 245 -7.70 -9.45 -16.83
C ASP A 245 -9.24 -9.39 -16.71
N CYS A 246 -9.89 -10.54 -16.92
CA CYS A 246 -11.35 -10.64 -16.85
C CYS A 246 -11.92 -10.50 -15.44
N ASP A 247 -11.10 -10.70 -14.41
CA ASP A 247 -11.54 -10.66 -13.01
C ASP A 247 -11.55 -9.22 -12.45
N VAL A 248 -11.04 -8.25 -13.21
CA VAL A 248 -10.81 -6.87 -12.75
C VAL A 248 -11.52 -5.87 -13.65
N SER A 249 -12.58 -5.24 -13.13
CA SER A 249 -13.26 -4.17 -13.85
C SER A 249 -12.56 -2.83 -13.63
N LEU A 250 -12.14 -2.19 -14.73
CA LEU A 250 -11.72 -0.80 -14.71
C LEU A 250 -12.87 0.09 -14.23
N ASN A 251 -12.53 1.13 -13.47
CA ASN A 251 -13.49 2.10 -12.97
C ASN A 251 -12.97 3.54 -13.13
N ILE A 252 -13.78 4.50 -12.69
CA ILE A 252 -13.45 5.93 -12.75
C ILE A 252 -12.12 6.26 -12.03
N ILE A 253 -11.82 5.55 -10.92
CA ILE A 253 -10.57 5.75 -10.17
C ILE A 253 -9.37 5.33 -11.02
N THR A 254 -9.46 4.21 -11.75
CA THR A 254 -8.40 3.75 -12.65
C THR A 254 -8.12 4.77 -13.76
N TYR A 255 -9.15 5.21 -14.47
CA TYR A 255 -9.00 6.19 -15.55
C TYR A 255 -8.47 7.52 -15.05
N ASN A 256 -9.02 8.06 -13.97
CA ASN A 256 -8.55 9.32 -13.38
C ASN A 256 -7.10 9.24 -12.91
N THR A 257 -6.69 8.10 -12.36
CA THR A 257 -5.30 7.86 -11.94
C THR A 257 -4.35 7.92 -13.13
N VAL A 258 -4.64 7.16 -14.20
CA VAL A 258 -3.78 7.09 -15.39
C VAL A 258 -3.78 8.42 -16.15
N ILE A 259 -4.94 9.05 -16.38
CA ILE A 259 -5.05 10.34 -17.07
C ILE A 259 -4.27 11.42 -16.31
N ASN A 260 -4.37 11.48 -14.98
CA ASN A 260 -3.59 12.43 -14.19
C ASN A 260 -2.08 12.14 -14.24
N GLY A 261 -1.68 10.86 -14.26
CA GLY A 261 -0.29 10.45 -14.48
C GLY A 261 0.25 10.95 -15.83
N LEU A 262 -0.49 10.72 -16.92
CA LEU A 262 -0.14 11.19 -18.27
C LEU A 262 -0.07 12.72 -18.36
N ARG A 263 -1.05 13.41 -17.76
CA ARG A 263 -1.09 14.88 -17.70
C ARG A 263 0.14 15.45 -17.01
N LYS A 264 0.56 14.86 -15.88
CA LYS A 264 1.78 15.26 -15.15
C LYS A 264 3.05 14.98 -15.96
N ALA A 265 3.07 13.88 -16.72
CA ALA A 265 4.16 13.53 -17.62
C ALA A 265 4.11 14.25 -18.99
N CYS A 266 3.23 15.23 -19.16
CA CYS A 266 3.04 16.00 -20.39
C CYS A 266 2.68 15.16 -21.64
N ARG A 267 2.08 13.97 -21.46
CA ARG A 267 1.59 13.10 -22.54
C ARG A 267 0.12 13.42 -22.86
N PHE A 268 -0.11 14.66 -23.30
CA PHE A 268 -1.46 15.22 -23.48
C PHE A 268 -2.26 14.54 -24.59
N ASP A 269 -1.58 14.06 -25.63
CA ASP A 269 -2.13 13.26 -26.72
C ASP A 269 -2.92 12.05 -26.20
N MET A 270 -2.38 11.38 -25.18
CA MET A 270 -2.98 10.18 -24.60
C MET A 270 -4.13 10.47 -23.63
N CYS A 271 -4.18 11.66 -23.03
CA CYS A 271 -5.24 12.02 -22.09
C CYS A 271 -6.62 11.99 -22.74
N LEU A 272 -6.76 12.56 -23.95
CA LEU A 272 -8.02 12.56 -24.69
C LEU A 272 -8.42 11.15 -25.16
N VAL A 273 -7.44 10.33 -25.56
CA VAL A 273 -7.68 8.95 -25.98
C VAL A 273 -8.28 8.14 -24.82
N LEU A 274 -7.67 8.20 -23.63
CA LEU A 274 -8.19 7.48 -22.46
C LEU A 274 -9.52 8.04 -21.96
N TYR A 275 -9.75 9.35 -22.06
CA TYR A 275 -11.04 9.95 -21.75
C TYR A 275 -12.15 9.41 -22.66
N ASN A 276 -11.90 9.37 -23.98
CA ASN A 276 -12.87 8.85 -24.93
C ASN A 276 -13.12 7.35 -24.72
N GLU A 277 -12.07 6.58 -24.42
CA GLU A 277 -12.22 5.16 -24.06
C GLU A 277 -13.09 4.97 -22.81
N MET A 278 -12.88 5.78 -21.77
CA MET A 278 -13.69 5.77 -20.55
C MET A 278 -15.17 6.01 -20.86
N VAL A 279 -15.47 7.04 -21.66
CA VAL A 279 -16.84 7.36 -22.10
C VAL A 279 -17.45 6.23 -22.94
N GLN A 280 -16.69 5.65 -23.87
CA GLN A 280 -17.14 4.52 -24.72
C GLN A 280 -17.46 3.26 -23.90
N ARG A 281 -16.76 3.05 -22.79
CA ARG A 281 -17.04 1.97 -21.84
C ARG A 281 -18.21 2.26 -20.89
N GLY A 282 -18.88 3.41 -21.04
CA GLY A 282 -20.00 3.81 -20.18
C GLY A 282 -19.59 4.28 -18.78
N ILE A 283 -18.31 4.58 -18.57
CA ILE A 283 -17.83 5.14 -17.29
C ILE A 283 -18.02 6.65 -17.36
N GLU A 284 -18.90 7.19 -16.52
CA GLU A 284 -19.20 8.62 -16.51
C GLU A 284 -17.99 9.44 -16.02
N PRO A 285 -17.52 10.44 -16.79
CA PRO A 285 -16.47 11.35 -16.33
C PRO A 285 -16.93 12.20 -15.14
N ASP A 286 -16.04 12.41 -14.17
CA ASP A 286 -16.26 13.30 -13.04
C ASP A 286 -15.45 14.60 -13.16
N LEU A 287 -15.53 15.43 -12.11
CA LEU A 287 -14.74 16.66 -11.98
C LEU A 287 -13.23 16.42 -12.21
N LEU A 288 -12.68 15.31 -11.70
CA LEU A 288 -11.27 14.98 -11.87
C LEU A 288 -10.95 14.67 -13.33
N SER A 289 -11.80 13.88 -14.00
CA SER A 289 -11.66 13.55 -15.42
C SER A 289 -11.65 14.82 -16.28
N TYR A 290 -12.68 15.66 -16.14
CA TYR A 290 -12.79 16.91 -16.90
C TYR A 290 -11.63 17.85 -16.62
N THR A 291 -11.28 18.07 -15.35
CA THR A 291 -10.17 18.95 -14.98
C THR A 291 -8.87 18.49 -15.62
N ALA A 292 -8.56 17.20 -15.58
CA ALA A 292 -7.32 16.67 -16.11
C ALA A 292 -7.26 16.78 -17.65
N VAL A 293 -8.36 16.49 -18.34
CA VAL A 293 -8.40 16.49 -19.81
C VAL A 293 -8.46 17.91 -20.36
N ILE A 294 -9.26 18.81 -19.78
CA ILE A 294 -9.33 20.23 -20.16
C ILE A 294 -7.96 20.90 -20.04
N ASP A 295 -7.27 20.70 -18.90
CA ASP A 295 -5.90 21.19 -18.69
C ASP A 295 -4.93 20.60 -19.74
N SER A 296 -4.99 19.29 -19.99
CA SER A 296 -4.11 18.65 -20.98
C SER A 296 -4.31 19.20 -22.39
N LEU A 297 -5.57 19.40 -22.81
CA LEU A 297 -5.92 19.92 -24.12
C LEU A 297 -5.47 21.37 -24.26
N GLY A 298 -5.72 22.19 -23.24
CA GLY A 298 -5.29 23.58 -23.23
C GLY A 298 -3.77 23.71 -23.32
N ARG A 299 -3.02 22.86 -22.61
CA ARG A 299 -1.54 22.84 -22.67
C ARG A 299 -0.99 22.28 -23.98
N SER A 300 -1.73 21.41 -24.66
CA SER A 300 -1.39 20.90 -26.00
C SER A 300 -1.73 21.87 -27.14
N GLY A 301 -2.45 22.96 -26.86
CA GLY A 301 -2.93 23.92 -27.86
C GLY A 301 -4.24 23.54 -28.54
N ASN A 302 -4.90 22.44 -28.13
CA ASN A 302 -6.23 22.06 -28.64
C ASN A 302 -7.35 22.78 -27.86
N ILE A 303 -7.42 24.09 -28.06
CA ILE A 303 -8.28 25.00 -27.29
C ILE A 303 -9.76 24.76 -27.58
N LYS A 304 -10.08 24.51 -28.85
CA LYS A 304 -11.46 24.26 -29.29
C LYS A 304 -12.07 23.07 -28.55
N GLU A 305 -11.33 21.97 -28.45
CA GLU A 305 -11.81 20.77 -27.75
C GLU A 305 -11.83 20.97 -26.23
N SER A 306 -10.87 21.72 -25.69
CA SER A 306 -10.83 22.10 -24.27
C SER A 306 -12.10 22.89 -23.86
N LEU A 307 -12.50 23.88 -24.66
CA LEU A 307 -13.74 24.65 -24.45
C LEU A 307 -14.99 23.79 -24.64
N ARG A 308 -15.02 22.89 -25.64
CA ARG A 308 -16.13 21.97 -25.85
C ARG A 308 -16.39 21.10 -24.61
N LEU A 309 -15.32 20.55 -24.02
CA LEU A 309 -15.42 19.74 -22.81
C LEU A 309 -15.79 20.56 -21.57
N PHE A 310 -15.40 21.84 -21.52
CA PHE A 310 -15.84 22.75 -20.47
C PHE A 310 -17.34 23.03 -20.52
N ASP A 311 -17.90 23.27 -21.70
CA ASP A 311 -19.34 23.45 -21.87
C ASP A 311 -20.10 22.14 -21.59
N GLU A 312 -19.58 21.00 -22.04
CA GLU A 312 -20.15 19.67 -21.72
C GLU A 312 -20.19 19.41 -20.21
N MET A 313 -19.11 19.74 -19.49
CA MET A 313 -19.02 19.62 -18.04
C MET A 313 -20.13 20.43 -17.35
N LYS A 314 -20.35 21.69 -17.76
CA LYS A 314 -21.43 22.54 -17.25
C LYS A 314 -22.81 22.00 -17.58
N GLN A 315 -23.04 21.52 -18.80
CA GLN A 315 -24.31 20.92 -19.24
C GLN A 315 -24.68 19.67 -18.44
N ARG A 316 -23.68 18.91 -17.99
CA ARG A 316 -23.88 17.73 -17.11
C ARG A 316 -24.08 18.10 -15.65
N GLY A 317 -24.13 19.39 -15.30
CA GLY A 317 -24.29 19.86 -13.92
C GLY A 317 -23.04 19.67 -13.06
N ILE A 318 -21.88 19.40 -13.66
CA ILE A 318 -20.62 19.29 -12.92
C ILE A 318 -20.03 20.69 -12.80
N ARG A 319 -19.96 21.18 -11.57
CA ARG A 319 -19.44 22.53 -11.26
C ARG A 319 -17.96 22.64 -11.61
N PRO A 320 -17.54 23.57 -12.47
CA PRO A 320 -16.13 23.81 -12.72
C PRO A 320 -15.40 24.28 -11.46
N SER A 321 -14.12 23.91 -11.34
CA SER A 321 -13.27 24.43 -10.28
C SER A 321 -12.50 25.66 -10.74
N VAL A 322 -11.95 26.41 -9.80
CA VAL A 322 -11.00 27.50 -10.09
C VAL A 322 -9.82 27.01 -10.95
N TYR A 323 -9.39 25.75 -10.79
CA TYR A 323 -8.32 25.16 -11.60
C TYR A 323 -8.70 25.05 -13.08
N VAL A 324 -9.95 24.67 -13.37
CA VAL A 324 -10.46 24.57 -14.75
C VAL A 324 -10.48 25.94 -15.42
N TYR A 325 -11.05 26.95 -14.75
CA TYR A 325 -11.06 28.32 -15.27
C TYR A 325 -9.65 28.85 -15.51
N ARG A 326 -8.72 28.67 -14.55
CA ARG A 326 -7.33 29.11 -14.71
C ARG A 326 -6.66 28.46 -15.91
N ALA A 327 -6.80 27.13 -16.07
CA ALA A 327 -6.23 26.41 -17.20
C ALA A 327 -6.74 26.95 -18.55
N LEU A 328 -8.05 27.21 -18.65
CA LEU A 328 -8.66 27.77 -19.86
C LEU A 328 -8.23 29.21 -20.14
N ILE A 329 -8.24 30.08 -19.12
CA ILE A 329 -7.83 31.49 -19.25
C ILE A 329 -6.36 31.57 -19.70
N ASP A 330 -5.47 30.78 -19.09
CA ASP A 330 -4.05 30.76 -19.44
C ASP A 330 -3.83 30.23 -20.86
N CYS A 331 -4.59 29.21 -21.26
CA CYS A 331 -4.56 28.67 -22.61
C CYS A 331 -5.01 29.71 -23.65
N LEU A 332 -6.15 30.36 -23.42
CA LEU A 332 -6.71 31.37 -24.32
C LEU A 332 -5.77 32.57 -24.48
N LYS A 333 -5.16 33.04 -23.38
CA LYS A 333 -4.13 34.09 -23.42
C LYS A 333 -2.96 33.71 -24.31
N LYS A 334 -2.45 32.47 -24.18
CA LYS A 334 -1.31 31.98 -25.00
C LYS A 334 -1.64 31.87 -26.49
N SER A 335 -2.91 31.66 -26.84
CA SER A 335 -3.38 31.64 -28.23
C SER A 335 -3.77 32.99 -28.81
N GLY A 336 -3.76 34.05 -28.01
CA GLY A 336 -4.21 35.38 -28.44
C GLY A 336 -5.72 35.59 -28.43
N GLU A 337 -6.51 34.63 -27.95
CA GLU A 337 -7.98 34.75 -27.79
C GLU A 337 -8.34 35.57 -26.52
N PHE A 338 -7.82 36.80 -26.41
CA PHE A 338 -7.91 37.63 -25.20
C PHE A 338 -9.34 37.97 -24.80
N GLN A 339 -10.26 38.18 -25.75
CA GLN A 339 -11.65 38.50 -25.45
C GLN A 339 -12.36 37.35 -24.72
N ARG A 340 -12.15 36.10 -25.15
CA ARG A 340 -12.70 34.94 -24.46
C ARG A 340 -12.05 34.72 -23.10
N ALA A 341 -10.75 34.97 -22.99
CA ALA A 341 -10.05 34.91 -21.71
C ALA A 341 -10.63 35.91 -20.69
N LEU A 342 -10.99 37.12 -21.14
CA LEU A 342 -11.66 38.12 -20.30
C LEU A 342 -13.07 37.67 -19.90
N GLN A 343 -13.86 37.13 -20.85
CA GLN A 343 -15.20 36.59 -20.55
C GLN A 343 -15.16 35.52 -19.47
N LEU A 344 -14.26 34.53 -19.60
CA LEU A 344 -14.10 33.49 -18.57
C LEU A 344 -13.57 34.05 -17.25
N SER A 345 -12.73 35.09 -17.28
CA SER A 345 -12.25 35.75 -16.07
C SER A 345 -13.37 36.49 -15.34
N ASP A 346 -14.31 37.09 -16.05
CA ASP A 346 -15.44 37.80 -15.45
C ASP A 346 -16.52 36.81 -14.99
N GLU A 347 -16.75 35.71 -15.72
CA GLU A 347 -17.56 34.56 -15.26
C GLU A 347 -17.02 34.03 -13.93
N LEU A 348 -15.70 33.81 -13.81
CA LEU A 348 -15.07 33.36 -12.57
C LEU A 348 -15.22 34.36 -11.42
N LYS A 349 -15.09 35.67 -11.67
CA LYS A 349 -15.26 36.71 -10.63
C LYS A 349 -16.71 36.82 -10.13
N ASN A 350 -17.67 36.62 -11.02
CA ASN A 350 -19.09 36.69 -10.72
C ASN A 350 -19.64 35.38 -10.12
N SER A 351 -18.87 34.29 -10.20
CA SER A 351 -19.23 32.99 -9.61
C SER A 351 -19.10 33.02 -8.08
N SER A 352 -20.13 32.55 -7.38
CA SER A 352 -20.10 32.38 -5.93
C SER A 352 -19.40 31.07 -5.53
N SER A 353 -19.17 30.87 -4.23
CA SER A 353 -18.60 29.61 -3.71
C SER A 353 -19.49 28.39 -3.95
N LEU A 354 -20.79 28.58 -4.22
CA LEU A 354 -21.74 27.52 -4.53
C LEU A 354 -21.66 27.07 -5.99
N ASP A 355 -21.19 27.95 -6.88
CA ASP A 355 -21.09 27.70 -8.33
C ASP A 355 -19.81 26.96 -8.71
N LEU A 356 -18.80 27.02 -7.83
CA LEU A 356 -17.48 26.43 -8.05
C LEU A 356 -17.30 25.15 -7.24
N ALA A 357 -16.64 24.17 -7.83
CA ALA A 357 -16.19 22.99 -7.11
C ALA A 357 -15.03 23.32 -6.15
N GLY A 358 -15.20 22.94 -4.88
CA GLY A 358 -14.22 23.11 -3.82
C GLY A 358 -13.38 21.86 -3.56
N PRO A 359 -12.44 21.89 -2.61
CA PRO A 359 -11.53 20.77 -2.32
C PRO A 359 -12.24 19.45 -1.97
N GLN A 360 -13.46 19.51 -1.41
CA GLN A 360 -14.22 18.31 -1.07
C GLN A 360 -14.79 17.61 -2.31
N ASP A 361 -15.14 18.35 -3.36
CA ASP A 361 -15.66 17.81 -4.62
C ASP A 361 -14.60 17.02 -5.40
N PHE A 362 -13.32 17.20 -5.08
CA PHE A 362 -12.21 16.44 -5.66
C PHE A 362 -11.94 15.10 -4.97
N LYS A 363 -12.64 14.79 -3.87
CA LYS A 363 -12.48 13.50 -3.20
C LYS A 363 -13.06 12.40 -4.09
N ARG A 364 -12.31 11.31 -4.26
CA ARG A 364 -12.72 10.11 -5.01
C ARG A 364 -13.95 9.50 -4.33
N HIS A 365 -15.16 9.87 -4.76
CA HIS A 365 -16.39 9.29 -4.22
C HIS A 365 -16.56 7.88 -4.80
N LEU A 366 -16.54 6.86 -3.94
CA LEU A 366 -16.78 5.45 -4.28
C LEU A 366 -18.25 5.14 -4.62
N ARG A 367 -19.13 6.14 -4.71
CA ARG A 367 -20.55 5.95 -5.05
C ARG A 367 -21.04 7.06 -5.97
N PRO A 368 -21.81 6.74 -7.03
CA PRO A 368 -22.59 7.76 -7.70
C PRO A 368 -23.60 8.33 -6.70
N PRO A 369 -23.86 9.64 -6.71
CA PRO A 369 -25.03 10.16 -6.03
C PRO A 369 -26.25 9.50 -6.68
N TYR A 370 -27.06 8.83 -5.86
CA TYR A 370 -28.35 8.27 -6.26
C TYR A 370 -29.11 9.32 -7.08
N ARG A 371 -29.38 9.04 -8.36
CA ARG A 371 -30.43 9.74 -9.10
C ARG A 371 -31.76 9.24 -8.53
N ARG A 372 -32.50 10.14 -7.88
CA ARG A 372 -33.93 9.97 -7.62
C ARG A 372 -34.72 10.23 -8.90
#